data_AF-A0A329R6V4-F1
#
_entry.id   AF-A0A329R6V4-F1
#
_cell.length_a   1.000
_cell.length_b   1.000
_cell.length_c   1.000
_cell.angle_alpha   90.00
_cell.angle_beta   90.00
_cell.angle_gamma   90.00
#
_symmetry.space_group_name_H-M   'P 1'
#
loop_
_entity.id
_entity.type
_entity.pdbx_description
1 polymer ?
#
loop_
_entity_poly.entity_id
_entity_poly.type
_entity_poly.pdbx_seq_one_letter_code
_entity_poly.pdbx_strand_id
1 'polypeptide(L)'
;MTTPDVAPATAATASQPFDDLVDKVESGYAVMPTTPKTATPFSASKPQGLQRFAVQSVHLRECLAEFLGTFVMIVFGMGVNNQVTNSQDANGTWLSINMCWGIGVLIGVYCSEGISGAHLNTAVTLAHCVYGRLPWWKAPGYMISQLLGAFCGAFVIYVMQYQNLNVIDPHRETTQSSFSTYPSDNISNYTAFYTEFIGTAMLVLSIYAITDKRNKSAGPVGSPFAFCLMIMALGMA
;
A
#
# COMPACT_ATOMS: atom_id res chain seq x y z
N MET A 1 -1.39 11.67 72.95
CA MET A 1 -2.72 11.13 72.62
C MET A 1 -3.52 12.29 72.05
N THR A 2 -3.61 12.36 70.71
CA THR A 2 -4.68 12.94 69.87
C THR A 2 -4.13 13.08 68.44
N THR A 3 -4.83 12.44 67.49
CA THR A 3 -4.58 12.37 66.04
C THR A 3 -4.93 13.67 65.33
N PRO A 4 -4.36 13.99 64.15
CA PRO A 4 -4.93 14.99 63.25
C PRO A 4 -6.04 14.38 62.37
N ASP A 5 -7.17 15.08 62.32
CA ASP A 5 -8.41 14.72 61.62
C ASP A 5 -8.32 14.76 60.09
N VAL A 6 -9.05 13.83 59.47
CA VAL A 6 -9.34 13.70 58.04
C VAL A 6 -10.58 14.54 57.72
N ALA A 7 -10.50 15.45 56.73
CA ALA A 7 -11.66 16.18 56.23
C ALA A 7 -12.37 15.40 55.08
N PRO A 8 -13.72 15.28 55.09
CA PRO A 8 -14.47 14.51 54.10
C PRO A 8 -14.89 15.35 52.88
N ALA A 9 -15.02 14.66 51.74
CA ALA A 9 -15.61 15.16 50.51
C ALA A 9 -17.14 15.27 50.63
N THR A 10 -17.72 16.40 50.22
CA THR A 10 -19.17 16.52 50.00
C THR A 10 -19.44 17.26 48.69
N ALA A 11 -19.97 16.50 47.73
CA ALA A 11 -20.64 17.00 46.54
C ALA A 11 -22.00 17.58 46.94
N ALA A 12 -22.33 18.78 46.45
CA ALA A 12 -23.66 19.36 46.53
C ALA A 12 -24.23 19.50 45.12
N THR A 13 -25.19 18.64 44.79
CA THR A 13 -25.99 18.62 43.57
C THR A 13 -27.04 19.72 43.65
N ALA A 14 -26.93 20.78 42.83
CA ALA A 14 -28.01 21.75 42.65
C ALA A 14 -28.93 21.27 41.51
N SER A 15 -30.18 20.96 41.84
CA SER A 15 -31.23 20.56 40.90
C SER A 15 -31.63 21.73 39.99
N GLN A 16 -31.56 21.55 38.67
CA GLN A 16 -32.01 22.55 37.70
C GLN A 16 -33.53 22.45 37.46
N PRO A 17 -34.22 23.56 37.11
CA PRO A 17 -35.67 23.57 36.92
C PRO A 17 -36.12 22.72 35.72
N PHE A 18 -37.31 22.14 35.82
CA PHE A 18 -37.86 21.16 34.87
C PHE A 18 -38.17 21.72 33.47
N ASP A 19 -38.23 23.04 33.31
CA ASP A 19 -38.54 23.69 32.02
C ASP A 19 -37.35 23.70 31.04
N ASP A 20 -36.10 23.70 31.53
CA ASP A 20 -34.89 23.69 30.68
C ASP A 20 -34.58 22.33 30.03
N LEU A 21 -35.30 21.27 30.44
CA LEU A 21 -35.10 19.91 29.92
C LEU A 21 -35.98 19.61 28.70
N VAL A 22 -37.05 20.37 28.48
CA VAL A 22 -37.97 20.13 27.35
C VAL A 22 -37.37 20.67 26.05
N ASP A 23 -36.74 21.85 26.10
CA ASP A 23 -36.12 22.49 24.91
C ASP A 23 -34.82 21.80 24.44
N LYS A 24 -34.17 21.00 25.30
CA LYS A 24 -32.90 20.32 24.97
C LYS A 24 -33.07 18.91 24.42
N VAL A 25 -34.28 18.34 24.43
CA VAL A 25 -34.54 17.00 23.88
C VAL A 25 -34.79 17.04 22.36
N GLU A 26 -35.13 18.21 21.79
CA GLU A 26 -35.49 18.34 20.37
C GLU A 26 -34.30 18.59 19.43
N SER A 27 -33.09 18.83 19.95
CA SER A 27 -31.87 19.01 19.15
C SER A 27 -30.83 17.95 19.50
N GLY A 28 -30.84 16.85 18.74
CA GLY A 28 -30.00 15.66 18.94
C GLY A 28 -28.49 15.81 18.67
N TYR A 29 -27.82 16.78 19.29
CA TYR A 29 -26.36 16.84 19.34
C TYR A 29 -25.89 17.01 20.79
N ALA A 30 -25.32 15.93 21.35
CA ALA A 30 -24.61 15.99 22.62
C ALA A 30 -23.34 16.86 22.47
N VAL A 31 -23.37 18.07 23.00
CA VAL A 31 -22.19 18.93 23.14
C VAL A 31 -21.35 18.40 24.29
N MET A 32 -20.24 17.71 23.99
CA MET A 32 -19.25 17.33 25.00
C MET A 32 -18.52 18.55 25.56
N PRO A 33 -18.21 18.61 26.87
CA PRO A 33 -17.35 19.65 27.44
C PRO A 33 -15.94 19.55 26.84
N THR A 34 -15.47 20.62 26.22
CA THR A 34 -14.10 20.73 25.69
C THR A 34 -13.10 20.72 26.85
N THR A 35 -12.34 19.63 27.00
CA THR A 35 -11.17 19.58 27.88
C THR A 35 -10.11 20.58 27.39
N PRO A 36 -9.50 21.43 28.25
CA PRO A 36 -8.43 22.32 27.82
C PRO A 36 -7.22 21.49 27.41
N LYS A 37 -6.84 21.53 26.12
CA LYS A 37 -5.56 20.99 25.66
C LYS A 37 -4.45 21.92 26.14
N THR A 38 -3.77 21.56 27.23
CA THR A 38 -2.50 22.17 27.62
C THR A 38 -1.48 21.88 26.52
N ALA A 39 -1.29 22.84 25.61
CA ALA A 39 -0.25 22.79 24.60
C ALA A 39 1.09 23.14 25.26
N THR A 40 1.78 22.15 25.83
CA THR A 40 3.21 22.25 26.06
C THR A 40 3.91 22.12 24.70
N PRO A 41 4.69 23.13 24.25
CA PRO A 41 5.49 22.97 23.06
C PRO A 41 6.68 22.07 23.43
N PHE A 42 6.55 20.76 23.22
CA PHE A 42 7.74 19.92 23.07
C PHE A 42 8.46 20.40 21.82
N SER A 43 9.46 21.27 22.00
CA SER A 43 10.46 21.56 20.98
C SER A 43 11.23 20.27 20.72
N ALA A 44 10.76 19.48 19.75
CA ALA A 44 11.49 18.34 19.26
C ALA A 44 12.79 18.87 18.65
N SER A 45 13.91 18.69 19.36
CA SER A 45 15.22 18.98 18.81
C SER A 45 15.39 18.17 17.53
N LYS A 46 15.50 18.85 16.39
CA LYS A 46 15.70 18.22 15.10
C LYS A 46 17.06 17.50 15.18
N PRO A 47 17.14 16.17 14.99
CA PRO A 47 18.42 15.47 15.08
C PRO A 47 19.37 15.99 13.99
N GLN A 48 20.35 16.80 14.39
CA GLN A 48 21.26 17.53 13.48
C GLN A 48 22.19 16.59 12.70
N GLY A 49 22.39 15.34 13.14
CA GLY A 49 23.31 14.38 12.50
C GLY A 49 22.79 13.70 11.24
N LEU A 50 21.47 13.44 11.15
CA LEU A 50 20.87 12.70 10.02
C LEU A 50 20.62 13.57 8.78
N GLN A 51 20.69 14.90 8.90
CA GLN A 51 20.44 15.81 7.78
C GLN A 51 21.45 15.66 6.64
N ARG A 52 22.67 15.17 6.91
CA ARG A 52 23.70 14.98 5.88
C ARG A 52 23.38 13.88 4.88
N PHE A 53 22.62 12.86 5.30
CA PHE A 53 22.18 11.76 4.43
C PHE A 53 20.72 11.90 3.97
N ALA A 54 20.02 12.95 4.41
CA ALA A 54 18.64 13.19 4.03
C ALA A 54 18.57 13.75 2.61
N VAL A 55 17.89 13.02 1.73
CA VAL A 55 17.62 13.48 0.36
C VAL A 55 16.72 14.72 0.41
N GLN A 56 17.23 15.84 -0.11
CA GLN A 56 16.50 17.12 -0.11
C GLN A 56 15.55 17.25 -1.31
N SER A 57 15.84 16.57 -2.43
CA SER A 57 14.99 16.60 -3.63
C SER A 57 13.71 15.80 -3.41
N VAL A 58 12.56 16.46 -3.51
CA VAL A 58 11.24 15.82 -3.40
C VAL A 58 11.09 14.72 -4.45
N HIS A 59 11.48 14.99 -5.70
CA HIS A 59 11.34 14.02 -6.77
C HIS A 59 12.24 12.79 -6.57
N LEU A 60 13.45 12.98 -6.06
CA LEU A 60 14.32 11.83 -5.77
C LEU A 60 13.75 10.98 -4.63
N ARG A 61 13.08 11.59 -3.64
CA ARG A 61 12.38 10.84 -2.58
C ARG A 61 11.21 10.03 -3.14
N GLU A 62 10.44 10.60 -4.07
CA GLU A 62 9.37 9.89 -4.78
C GLU A 62 9.94 8.68 -5.54
N CYS A 63 11.01 8.89 -6.32
CA CYS A 63 11.70 7.82 -7.05
C CYS A 63 12.20 6.69 -6.12
N LEU A 64 12.81 7.03 -4.99
CA LEU A 64 13.26 6.03 -4.01
C LEU A 64 12.10 5.27 -3.37
N ALA A 65 10.97 5.94 -3.13
CA ALA A 65 9.76 5.31 -2.61
C ALA A 65 9.15 4.33 -3.64
N GLU A 66 9.09 4.73 -4.91
CA GLU A 66 8.65 3.86 -6.02
C GLU A 66 9.58 2.66 -6.20
N PHE A 67 10.90 2.88 -6.16
CA PHE A 67 11.88 1.79 -6.18
C PHE A 67 11.64 0.80 -5.04
N LEU A 68 11.53 1.29 -3.80
CA LEU A 68 11.35 0.43 -2.62
C LEU A 68 10.01 -0.31 -2.65
N GLY A 69 8.92 0.39 -2.97
CA GLY A 69 7.60 -0.22 -3.04
C GLY A 69 7.51 -1.30 -4.12
N THR A 70 8.05 -1.04 -5.31
CA THR A 70 8.09 -2.03 -6.40
C THR A 70 9.03 -3.18 -6.07
N PHE A 71 10.18 -2.91 -5.45
CA PHE A 71 11.10 -3.95 -4.95
C PHE A 71 10.39 -4.91 -4.00
N VAL A 72 9.71 -4.39 -2.98
CA VAL A 72 9.00 -5.21 -1.98
C VAL A 72 7.89 -6.01 -2.64
N MET A 73 7.06 -5.37 -3.47
CA MET A 73 5.98 -6.04 -4.21
C MET A 73 6.52 -7.22 -5.03
N ILE A 74 7.65 -7.04 -5.73
CA ILE A 74 8.24 -8.05 -6.59
C ILE A 74 8.90 -9.17 -5.80
N VAL A 75 9.55 -8.89 -4.66
CA VAL A 75 10.10 -9.94 -3.79
C VAL A 75 9.00 -10.88 -3.31
N PHE A 76 7.85 -10.35 -2.86
CA PHE A 76 6.73 -11.20 -2.46
C PHE A 76 6.11 -11.94 -3.65
N GLY A 77 5.80 -11.23 -4.74
CA GLY A 77 5.15 -11.80 -5.93
C GLY A 77 5.99 -12.87 -6.63
N MET A 78 7.25 -12.60 -6.93
CA MET A 78 8.14 -13.59 -7.56
C MET A 78 8.54 -14.70 -6.57
N GLY A 79 8.60 -14.40 -5.28
CA GLY A 79 8.85 -15.39 -4.23
C GLY A 79 7.78 -16.47 -4.20
N VAL A 80 6.49 -16.09 -4.22
CA VAL A 80 5.40 -17.07 -4.27
C VAL A 80 5.37 -17.83 -5.60
N ASN A 81 5.64 -17.17 -6.73
CA ASN A 81 5.71 -17.84 -8.04
C ASN A 81 6.77 -18.95 -8.01
N ASN A 82 7.98 -18.63 -7.56
CA ASN A 82 9.07 -19.60 -7.47
C ASN A 82 8.78 -20.71 -6.45
N GLN A 83 8.18 -20.39 -5.30
CA GLN A 83 7.79 -21.40 -4.32
C GLN A 83 6.83 -22.42 -4.94
N VAL A 84 5.76 -21.95 -5.56
CA VAL A 84 4.70 -22.80 -6.11
C VAL A 84 5.25 -23.63 -7.26
N THR A 85 5.88 -23.00 -8.26
CA THR A 85 6.44 -23.68 -9.43
C THR A 85 7.53 -24.67 -9.07
N ASN A 86 8.51 -24.29 -8.23
CA ASN A 86 9.62 -25.19 -7.88
C ASN A 86 9.17 -26.36 -6.99
N SER A 87 8.06 -26.20 -6.27
CA SER A 87 7.46 -27.27 -5.47
C SER A 87 6.49 -28.16 -6.24
N GLN A 88 6.26 -27.91 -7.54
CA GLN A 88 5.23 -28.59 -8.34
C GLN A 88 3.85 -28.56 -7.66
N ASP A 89 3.44 -27.37 -7.20
CA ASP A 89 2.19 -27.12 -6.48
C ASP A 89 2.05 -27.82 -5.11
N ALA A 90 3.12 -28.43 -4.57
CA ALA A 90 3.07 -29.09 -3.28
C ALA A 90 2.98 -28.09 -2.10
N ASN A 91 3.58 -26.91 -2.23
CA ASN A 91 3.63 -25.90 -1.17
C ASN A 91 2.66 -24.73 -1.37
N GLY A 92 1.88 -24.73 -2.45
CA GLY A 92 0.90 -23.69 -2.73
C GLY A 92 0.19 -23.90 -4.05
N THR A 93 -0.84 -23.11 -4.29
CA THR A 93 -1.69 -23.18 -5.48
C THR A 93 -1.83 -21.82 -6.14
N TRP A 94 -2.54 -21.74 -7.27
CA TRP A 94 -2.92 -20.48 -7.92
C TRP A 94 -3.53 -19.46 -6.94
N LEU A 95 -4.32 -19.91 -5.96
CA LEU A 95 -4.90 -19.03 -4.94
C LEU A 95 -3.81 -18.38 -4.07
N SER A 96 -2.80 -19.15 -3.68
CA SER A 96 -1.69 -18.64 -2.86
C SER A 96 -0.86 -17.59 -3.60
N ILE A 97 -0.67 -17.75 -4.90
CA ILE A 97 -0.02 -16.77 -5.77
C ILE A 97 -0.79 -15.44 -5.70
N ASN A 98 -2.09 -15.47 -5.98
CA ASN A 98 -2.93 -14.28 -5.97
C ASN A 98 -2.99 -13.58 -4.61
N MET A 99 -3.13 -14.34 -3.52
CA MET A 99 -3.09 -13.81 -2.16
C MET A 99 -1.77 -13.10 -1.87
N CYS A 100 -0.64 -13.72 -2.21
CA CYS A 100 0.67 -13.15 -1.91
C CYS A 100 1.00 -11.94 -2.80
N TRP A 101 0.56 -11.92 -4.06
CA TRP A 101 0.65 -10.72 -4.91
C TRP A 101 -0.16 -9.55 -4.34
N GLY A 102 -1.39 -9.80 -3.88
CA GLY A 102 -2.21 -8.78 -3.22
C GLY A 102 -1.54 -8.23 -1.96
N ILE A 103 -1.01 -9.11 -1.10
CA ILE A 103 -0.28 -8.73 0.11
C ILE A 103 1.03 -8.00 -0.24
N GLY A 104 1.72 -8.41 -1.30
CA GLY A 104 2.92 -7.73 -1.80
C GLY A 104 2.61 -6.29 -2.20
N VAL A 105 1.51 -6.07 -2.91
CA VAL A 105 1.02 -4.72 -3.25
C VAL A 105 0.64 -3.94 -1.99
N LEU A 106 -0.06 -4.56 -1.03
CA LEU A 106 -0.42 -3.92 0.24
C LEU A 106 0.82 -3.35 0.96
N ILE A 107 1.86 -4.17 1.11
CA ILE A 107 3.09 -3.77 1.79
C ILE A 107 3.84 -2.72 0.95
N GLY A 108 3.91 -2.90 -0.37
CA GLY A 108 4.52 -1.93 -1.28
C GLY A 108 3.86 -0.55 -1.19
N VAL A 109 2.52 -0.52 -1.10
CA VAL A 109 1.75 0.72 -0.89
C VAL A 109 2.10 1.34 0.45
N TYR A 110 2.14 0.57 1.55
CA TYR A 110 2.59 1.09 2.85
C TYR A 110 4.01 1.67 2.82
N CYS A 111 4.91 1.10 2.01
CA CYS A 111 6.27 1.62 1.87
C CYS A 111 6.36 2.96 1.12
N SER A 112 5.38 3.29 0.28
CA SER A 112 5.54 4.33 -0.75
C SER A 112 4.43 5.37 -0.83
N GLU A 113 3.23 5.09 -0.32
CA GLU A 113 2.01 5.90 -0.47
C GLU A 113 2.21 7.32 0.08
N GLY A 114 2.77 7.44 1.28
CA GLY A 114 2.96 8.73 1.95
C GLY A 114 4.01 9.65 1.30
N ILE A 115 4.77 9.16 0.32
CA ILE A 115 5.85 9.92 -0.34
C ILE A 115 5.55 10.12 -1.82
N SER A 116 5.24 9.04 -2.54
CA SER A 116 5.11 9.01 -4.01
C SER A 116 3.67 8.91 -4.51
N GLY A 117 2.74 8.52 -3.63
CA GLY A 117 1.39 8.10 -4.02
C GLY A 117 1.27 6.60 -4.36
N ALA A 118 2.35 5.83 -4.25
CA ALA A 118 2.40 4.38 -4.48
C ALA A 118 1.88 3.95 -5.86
N HIS A 119 2.49 4.45 -6.94
CA HIS A 119 2.11 4.02 -8.28
C HIS A 119 2.53 2.56 -8.52
N LEU A 120 3.79 2.24 -8.17
CA LEU A 120 4.44 0.93 -8.23
C LEU A 120 4.41 0.21 -9.59
N ASN A 121 3.87 0.89 -10.60
CA ASN A 121 3.50 0.37 -11.89
C ASN A 121 3.59 1.49 -12.94
N THR A 122 4.22 1.17 -14.06
CA THR A 122 4.48 2.11 -15.17
C THR A 122 3.19 2.51 -15.90
N ALA A 123 2.24 1.60 -16.07
CA ALA A 123 0.93 1.88 -16.67
C ALA A 123 0.07 2.78 -15.76
N VAL A 124 0.10 2.54 -14.44
CA VAL A 124 -0.57 3.42 -13.45
C VAL A 124 0.05 4.82 -13.47
N THR A 125 1.38 4.90 -13.54
CA THR A 125 2.11 6.17 -13.67
C THR A 125 1.71 6.93 -14.94
N LEU A 126 1.63 6.22 -16.08
CA LEU A 126 1.20 6.81 -17.34
C LEU A 126 -0.26 7.29 -17.26
N ALA A 127 -1.16 6.50 -16.68
CA ALA A 127 -2.55 6.91 -16.46
C ALA A 127 -2.60 8.19 -15.60
N HIS A 128 -1.87 8.25 -14.50
CA HIS A 128 -1.78 9.46 -13.67
C HIS A 128 -1.29 10.68 -14.46
N CYS A 129 -0.39 10.52 -15.43
CA CYS A 129 0.02 11.61 -16.31
C CYS A 129 -1.09 12.06 -17.27
N VAL A 130 -1.79 11.11 -17.91
CA VAL A 130 -2.90 11.39 -18.84
C VAL A 130 -4.05 12.11 -18.13
N TYR A 131 -4.39 11.70 -16.92
CA TYR A 131 -5.45 12.30 -16.11
C TYR A 131 -4.99 13.54 -15.30
N GLY A 132 -3.77 14.04 -15.54
CA GLY A 132 -3.27 15.27 -14.92
C GLY A 132 -2.98 15.17 -13.42
N ARG A 133 -2.82 13.95 -12.89
CA ARG A 133 -2.49 13.68 -11.47
C ARG A 133 -0.98 13.61 -11.20
N LEU A 134 -0.16 13.39 -12.23
CA LEU A 134 1.31 13.46 -12.16
C LEU A 134 1.84 14.31 -13.34
N PRO A 135 2.71 15.30 -13.10
CA PRO A 135 3.31 16.06 -14.20
C PRO A 135 4.20 15.15 -15.06
N TRP A 136 4.07 15.25 -16.38
CA TRP A 136 4.77 14.39 -17.36
C TRP A 136 6.28 14.32 -17.18
N TRP A 137 6.92 15.41 -16.73
CA TRP A 137 8.38 15.43 -16.52
C TRP A 137 8.85 14.49 -15.42
N LYS A 138 7.98 14.13 -14.45
CA LYS A 138 8.31 13.16 -13.39
C LYS A 138 8.17 11.70 -13.83
N ALA A 139 7.38 11.45 -14.88
CA ALA A 139 7.04 10.09 -15.30
C ALA A 139 8.27 9.23 -15.61
N PRO A 140 9.30 9.70 -16.33
CA PRO A 140 10.50 8.91 -16.58
C PRO A 140 11.23 8.49 -15.30
N GLY A 141 11.28 9.37 -14.29
CA GLY A 141 11.90 9.07 -13.00
C GLY A 141 11.19 7.95 -12.26
N TYR A 142 9.84 8.00 -12.22
CA TYR A 142 9.01 6.93 -11.66
C TYR A 142 9.22 5.61 -12.40
N MET A 143 9.13 5.62 -13.73
CA MET A 143 9.23 4.42 -14.56
C MET A 143 10.59 3.73 -14.45
N ILE A 144 11.68 4.49 -14.45
CA ILE A 144 13.04 3.95 -14.26
C ILE A 144 13.18 3.38 -12.84
N SER A 145 12.66 4.07 -11.84
CA SER A 145 12.75 3.60 -10.44
C SER A 145 11.97 2.31 -10.21
N GLN A 146 10.78 2.20 -10.78
CA GLN A 146 9.95 0.99 -10.75
C GLN A 146 10.67 -0.17 -11.46
N LEU A 147 11.22 0.07 -12.66
CA LEU A 147 11.97 -0.95 -13.40
C LEU A 147 13.18 -1.46 -12.62
N LEU A 148 13.97 -0.55 -12.03
CA LEU A 148 15.11 -0.91 -11.21
C LEU A 148 14.69 -1.65 -9.93
N GLY A 149 13.61 -1.20 -9.29
CA GLY A 149 13.06 -1.87 -8.10
C GLY A 149 12.64 -3.31 -8.41
N ALA A 150 11.92 -3.49 -9.52
CA ALA A 150 11.51 -4.81 -10.00
C ALA A 150 12.70 -5.69 -10.35
N PHE A 151 13.68 -5.15 -11.08
CA PHE A 151 14.89 -5.88 -11.43
C PHE A 151 15.67 -6.34 -10.19
N CYS A 152 15.87 -5.46 -9.21
CA CYS A 152 16.54 -5.82 -7.95
C CYS A 152 15.74 -6.85 -7.14
N GLY A 153 14.41 -6.74 -7.12
CA GLY A 153 13.55 -7.72 -6.45
C GLY A 153 13.66 -9.11 -7.09
N ALA A 154 13.59 -9.17 -8.42
CA ALA A 154 13.77 -10.39 -9.20
C ALA A 154 15.17 -11.00 -8.97
N PHE A 155 16.21 -10.16 -8.94
CA PHE A 155 17.58 -10.60 -8.69
C PHE A 155 17.73 -11.23 -7.30
N VAL A 156 17.11 -10.66 -6.25
CA VAL A 156 17.12 -11.25 -4.91
C VAL A 156 16.48 -12.64 -4.91
N ILE A 157 15.32 -12.80 -5.56
CA ILE A 157 14.66 -14.12 -5.66
C ILE A 157 15.51 -15.11 -6.46
N TYR A 158 16.13 -14.67 -7.55
CA TYR A 158 17.06 -15.51 -8.31
C TYR A 158 18.22 -16.02 -7.44
N VAL A 159 18.84 -15.15 -6.65
CA VAL A 159 19.93 -15.54 -5.74
C VAL A 159 19.43 -16.49 -4.66
N MET A 160 18.27 -16.21 -4.05
CA MET A 160 17.66 -17.07 -3.03
C MET A 160 17.34 -18.47 -3.58
N GLN A 161 16.91 -18.56 -4.83
CA GLN A 161 16.55 -19.83 -5.47
C GLN A 161 17.66 -20.42 -6.34
N TYR A 162 18.88 -19.86 -6.32
CA TYR A 162 19.95 -20.25 -7.23
C TYR A 162 20.25 -21.74 -7.21
N GLN A 163 20.31 -22.35 -6.01
CA GLN A 163 20.56 -23.77 -5.83
C GLN A 163 19.40 -24.63 -6.36
N ASN A 164 18.16 -24.28 -6.05
CA ASN A 164 16.98 -25.00 -6.54
C ASN A 164 16.87 -24.92 -8.07
N LEU A 165 17.09 -23.73 -8.64
CA LEU A 165 17.04 -23.53 -10.08
C LEU A 165 18.15 -24.31 -10.81
N ASN A 166 19.34 -24.46 -10.23
CA ASN A 166 20.40 -25.28 -10.81
C ASN A 166 20.05 -26.78 -10.84
N VAL A 167 19.20 -27.26 -9.93
CA VAL A 167 18.74 -28.65 -9.90
C VAL A 167 17.60 -28.86 -10.89
N ILE A 168 16.64 -27.94 -10.92
CA ILE A 168 15.43 -28.03 -11.75
C ILE A 168 15.75 -27.76 -13.22
N ASP A 169 16.56 -26.75 -13.48
CA ASP A 169 16.83 -26.22 -14.83
C ASP A 169 18.30 -25.79 -14.96
N PRO A 170 19.25 -26.76 -15.05
CA PRO A 170 20.67 -26.45 -15.16
C PRO A 170 21.03 -25.56 -16.36
N HIS A 171 20.23 -25.64 -17.44
CA HIS A 171 20.44 -24.92 -18.70
C HIS A 171 19.64 -23.62 -18.81
N ARG A 172 18.78 -23.31 -17.82
CA ARG A 172 17.99 -22.06 -17.73
C ARG A 172 17.00 -21.86 -18.88
N GLU A 173 16.41 -22.94 -19.39
CA GLU A 173 15.50 -22.89 -20.54
C GLU A 173 14.03 -22.83 -20.16
N THR A 174 13.67 -23.27 -18.95
CA THR A 174 12.26 -23.55 -18.57
C THR A 174 11.76 -22.69 -17.41
N THR A 175 12.66 -22.16 -16.58
CA THR A 175 12.31 -21.41 -15.36
C THR A 175 12.00 -19.92 -15.57
N GLN A 176 12.04 -19.43 -16.83
CA GLN A 176 11.77 -18.03 -17.16
C GLN A 176 10.34 -17.59 -16.81
N SER A 177 9.36 -18.50 -16.85
CA SER A 177 7.96 -18.22 -16.52
C SER A 177 7.73 -17.88 -15.05
N SER A 178 8.67 -18.21 -14.16
CA SER A 178 8.61 -17.81 -12.76
C SER A 178 8.98 -16.34 -12.52
N PHE A 179 9.66 -15.70 -13.49
CA PHE A 179 10.12 -14.31 -13.40
C PHE A 179 9.38 -13.35 -14.35
N SER A 180 8.83 -13.86 -15.46
CA SER A 180 8.05 -13.09 -16.42
C SER A 180 6.82 -13.87 -16.86
N THR A 181 5.75 -13.17 -17.22
CA THR A 181 4.56 -13.78 -17.78
C THR A 181 4.78 -14.11 -19.25
N TYR A 182 4.25 -15.26 -19.68
CA TYR A 182 4.22 -15.69 -21.07
C TYR A 182 2.78 -16.06 -21.42
N PRO A 183 2.30 -15.73 -22.63
CA PRO A 183 0.99 -16.18 -23.09
C PRO A 183 0.98 -17.71 -23.21
N SER A 184 -0.20 -18.31 -23.04
CA SER A 184 -0.35 -19.75 -23.28
C SER A 184 -0.13 -20.09 -24.75
N ASP A 185 0.31 -21.31 -25.05
CA ASP A 185 0.76 -21.76 -26.38
C ASP A 185 -0.27 -21.56 -27.52
N ASN A 186 -1.57 -21.47 -27.19
CA ASN A 186 -2.66 -21.33 -28.15
C ASN A 186 -3.22 -19.90 -28.26
N ILE A 187 -2.54 -18.90 -27.68
CA ILE A 187 -3.00 -17.52 -27.62
C ILE A 187 -2.22 -16.66 -28.61
N SER A 188 -2.93 -15.98 -29.51
CA SER A 188 -2.31 -15.06 -30.46
C SER A 188 -1.82 -13.78 -29.79
N ASN A 189 -0.84 -13.09 -30.38
CA ASN A 189 -0.37 -11.79 -29.88
C ASN A 189 -1.49 -10.74 -29.80
N TYR A 190 -2.47 -10.80 -30.71
CA TYR A 190 -3.64 -9.92 -30.66
C TYR A 190 -4.52 -10.22 -29.45
N THR A 191 -4.69 -11.51 -29.15
CA THR A 191 -5.45 -11.99 -27.99
C THR A 191 -4.76 -11.55 -26.70
N ALA A 192 -3.47 -11.80 -26.57
CA ALA A 192 -2.66 -11.39 -25.42
C ALA A 192 -2.69 -9.86 -25.21
N PHE A 193 -2.62 -9.07 -26.30
CA PHE A 193 -2.71 -7.62 -26.18
C PHE A 193 -4.05 -7.16 -25.61
N TYR A 194 -5.18 -7.68 -26.12
CA TYR A 194 -6.48 -7.21 -25.61
C TYR A 194 -6.72 -7.65 -24.16
N THR A 195 -6.26 -8.84 -23.76
CA THR A 195 -6.44 -9.31 -22.37
C THR A 195 -5.66 -8.42 -21.40
N GLU A 196 -4.40 -8.10 -21.72
CA GLU A 196 -3.58 -7.19 -20.90
C GLU A 196 -4.14 -5.77 -20.89
N PHE A 197 -4.66 -5.28 -22.03
CA PHE A 197 -5.29 -3.98 -22.11
C PHE A 197 -6.54 -3.89 -21.22
N ILE A 198 -7.44 -4.87 -21.31
CA ILE A 198 -8.67 -4.91 -20.50
C ILE A 198 -8.33 -5.09 -19.02
N GLY A 199 -7.41 -6.00 -18.68
CA GLY A 199 -6.97 -6.22 -17.31
C GLY A 199 -6.37 -4.96 -16.67
N THR A 200 -5.50 -4.27 -17.40
CA THR A 200 -4.91 -3.00 -16.95
C THR A 200 -5.93 -1.87 -16.87
N ALA A 201 -6.90 -1.81 -17.79
CA ALA A 201 -7.99 -0.84 -17.73
C ALA A 201 -8.85 -1.04 -16.47
N MET A 202 -9.18 -2.29 -16.13
CA MET A 202 -9.92 -2.63 -14.90
C MET A 202 -9.11 -2.33 -13.64
N LEU A 203 -7.79 -2.54 -13.67
CA LEU A 203 -6.88 -2.13 -12.61
C LEU A 203 -6.93 -0.61 -12.38
N VAL A 204 -6.70 0.19 -13.43
CA VAL A 204 -6.69 1.66 -13.32
C VAL A 204 -8.06 2.19 -12.92
N LEU A 205 -9.14 1.64 -13.47
CA LEU A 205 -10.51 1.99 -13.11
C LEU A 205 -10.75 1.76 -11.60
N SER A 206 -10.36 0.59 -11.09
CA SER A 206 -10.50 0.24 -9.68
C SER A 206 -9.66 1.16 -8.77
N ILE A 207 -8.43 1.48 -9.17
CA ILE A 207 -7.57 2.43 -8.44
C ILE A 207 -8.27 3.79 -8.33
N TYR A 208 -8.87 4.28 -9.42
CA TYR A 208 -9.58 5.55 -9.41
C TYR A 208 -10.89 5.48 -8.64
N ALA A 209 -11.63 4.37 -8.69
CA ALA A 209 -12.82 4.18 -7.89
C ALA A 209 -12.52 4.21 -6.38
N ILE A 210 -11.40 3.61 -5.95
CA ILE A 210 -10.95 3.58 -4.55
C ILE A 210 -10.44 4.94 -4.07
N THR A 211 -9.69 5.66 -4.93
CA THR A 211 -9.05 6.93 -4.57
C THR A 211 -9.90 8.17 -4.82
N ASP A 212 -11.03 8.04 -5.51
CA ASP A 212 -11.93 9.17 -5.78
C ASP A 212 -12.63 9.65 -4.51
N LYS A 213 -12.34 10.89 -4.12
CA LYS A 213 -12.96 11.59 -2.98
C LYS A 213 -14.46 11.85 -3.18
N ARG A 214 -14.96 11.78 -4.42
CA ARG A 214 -16.39 11.93 -4.74
C ARG A 214 -17.15 10.61 -4.65
N ASN A 215 -16.44 9.49 -4.56
CA ASN A 215 -17.01 8.17 -4.37
C ASN A 215 -17.04 7.82 -2.87
N LYS A 216 -17.67 6.69 -2.52
CA LYS A 216 -17.65 6.16 -1.15
C LYS A 216 -16.19 5.80 -0.78
N SER A 217 -15.65 6.54 0.18
CA SER A 217 -14.28 6.33 0.65
C SER A 217 -14.12 4.98 1.38
N ALA A 218 -12.98 4.32 1.17
CA ALA A 218 -12.54 3.17 1.95
C ALA A 218 -12.11 3.54 3.40
N GLY A 219 -12.11 4.83 3.75
CA GLY A 219 -11.65 5.34 5.04
C GLY A 219 -10.13 5.57 5.09
N PRO A 220 -9.60 6.13 6.20
CA PRO A 220 -8.20 6.57 6.30
C PRO A 220 -7.17 5.44 6.19
N VAL A 221 -7.58 4.21 6.51
CA VAL A 221 -6.70 3.02 6.54
C VAL A 221 -7.14 1.94 5.54
N GLY A 222 -8.29 2.12 4.87
CA GLY A 222 -8.87 1.06 4.05
C GLY A 222 -8.34 1.01 2.61
N SER A 223 -7.77 2.09 2.08
CA SER A 223 -7.29 2.14 0.69
C SER A 223 -6.23 1.08 0.37
N PRO A 224 -5.18 0.86 1.19
CA PRO A 224 -4.21 -0.20 0.94
C PRO A 224 -4.85 -1.60 0.92
N PHE A 225 -5.79 -1.87 1.83
CA PHE A 225 -6.52 -3.15 1.84
C PHE A 225 -7.43 -3.31 0.62
N ALA A 226 -8.05 -2.23 0.16
CA ALA A 226 -8.84 -2.26 -1.07
C ALA A 226 -7.97 -2.58 -2.28
N PHE A 227 -6.75 -2.02 -2.37
CA PHE A 227 -5.80 -2.37 -3.43
C PHE A 227 -5.36 -3.84 -3.35
N CYS A 228 -5.10 -4.35 -2.15
CA CYS A 228 -4.79 -5.77 -1.92
C CYS A 228 -5.89 -6.68 -2.50
N LEU A 229 -7.14 -6.44 -2.10
CA LEU A 229 -8.29 -7.25 -2.53
C LEU A 229 -8.55 -7.11 -4.03
N MET A 230 -8.38 -5.93 -4.59
CA MET A 230 -8.49 -5.67 -6.02
C MET A 230 -7.48 -6.50 -6.81
N ILE A 231 -6.20 -6.54 -6.41
CA ILE A 231 -5.16 -7.33 -7.08
C ILE A 231 -5.45 -8.82 -6.98
N MET A 232 -5.88 -9.29 -5.80
CA MET A 232 -6.30 -10.67 -5.63
C MET A 232 -7.46 -11.03 -6.56
N ALA A 233 -8.47 -10.17 -6.66
CA ALA A 233 -9.62 -10.40 -7.53
C ALA A 233 -9.21 -10.44 -9.01
N LEU A 234 -8.35 -9.53 -9.46
CA LEU A 234 -7.91 -9.47 -10.85
C LEU A 234 -7.12 -10.70 -11.30
N GLY A 235 -6.27 -11.26 -10.44
CA GLY A 235 -5.50 -12.45 -10.82
C GLY A 235 -6.24 -13.78 -10.63
N MET A 236 -7.36 -13.79 -9.91
CA MET A 236 -8.23 -14.97 -9.78
C MET A 236 -9.33 -15.05 -10.86
N ALA A 237 -9.64 -13.93 -11.51
CA ALA A 237 -10.70 -13.81 -12.51
C ALA A 237 -10.18 -14.11 -13.93
#